data_AF-A0A414EBI8-F1
#
_entry.id   AF-A0A414EBI8-F1
#
_cell.length_a   1.000
_cell.length_b   1.000
_cell.length_c   1.000
_cell.angle_alpha   90.00
_cell.angle_beta   90.00
_cell.angle_gamma   90.00
#
_symmetry.space_group_name_H-M   'P 1'
#
loop_
_entity.id
_entity.type
_entity.pdbx_description
1 polymer ?
#
loop_
_entity_poly.entity_id
_entity_poly.type
_entity_poly.pdbx_seq_one_letter_code
_entity_poly.pdbx_strand_id
1 'polypeptide(L)'
;MVNSKNLTIVTISTILFGLLSKWLVGVPYMAWGYVDNLFIASFILWMFYSTILYMAIKIENGKNENYLKLGFTGVVFGLISACLKMGLDAIIEHFTKFAGNLIVTAFMMEMGVLVFGSTLILVLYVHVAKKKVLWNKSMKNFTLGLGGIVGVYVTVILYYLWQLKHWMEKFADLDIIKEIGEKQGMLNLSTKYAQESTMVGMIVYVLFFIVLWIALKKNTENKEFDDKF
;
A
#
# COMPACT_ATOMS: atom_id res chain seq x y z
N MET A 1 2.38 -26.89 -13.36
CA MET A 1 2.59 -25.73 -14.27
C MET A 1 1.84 -24.56 -13.66
N VAL A 2 2.55 -23.56 -13.13
CA VAL A 2 1.94 -22.39 -12.46
C VAL A 2 0.90 -21.79 -13.40
N ASN A 3 -0.34 -21.58 -12.94
CA ASN A 3 -1.30 -20.77 -13.69
C ASN A 3 -0.79 -19.33 -13.68
N SER A 4 0.10 -19.00 -14.64
CA SER A 4 0.96 -17.81 -14.64
C SER A 4 0.19 -16.54 -14.88
N LYS A 5 -0.95 -16.63 -15.58
CA LYS A 5 -1.74 -15.47 -16.03
C LYS A 5 -2.27 -14.60 -14.88
N ASN A 6 -2.80 -15.18 -13.81
CA ASN A 6 -3.29 -14.40 -12.65
C ASN A 6 -2.13 -13.66 -11.96
N LEU A 7 -1.04 -14.37 -11.66
CA LEU A 7 0.11 -13.77 -11.01
C LEU A 7 0.71 -12.63 -11.84
N THR A 8 0.75 -12.78 -13.17
CA THR A 8 1.18 -11.71 -14.08
C THR A 8 0.22 -10.51 -14.03
N ILE A 9 -1.09 -10.71 -14.09
CA ILE A 9 -2.08 -9.62 -14.00
C ILE A 9 -1.93 -8.84 -12.70
N VAL A 10 -1.86 -9.55 -11.56
CA VAL A 10 -1.71 -8.94 -10.24
C VAL A 10 -0.39 -8.19 -10.12
N THR A 11 0.71 -8.78 -10.59
CA THR A 11 2.02 -8.13 -10.53
C THR A 11 2.02 -6.84 -11.35
N ILE A 12 1.50 -6.88 -12.59
CA ILE A 12 1.42 -5.69 -13.45
C ILE A 12 0.49 -4.65 -12.83
N SER A 13 -0.68 -5.05 -12.31
CA SER A 13 -1.63 -4.11 -11.73
C SER A 13 -1.10 -3.46 -10.46
N THR A 14 -0.39 -4.19 -9.60
CA THR A 14 0.25 -3.65 -8.39
C THR A 14 1.38 -2.69 -8.74
N ILE A 15 2.21 -2.99 -9.74
CA ILE A 15 3.26 -2.08 -10.21
C ILE A 15 2.64 -0.79 -10.79
N LEU A 16 1.64 -0.93 -11.68
CA LEU A 16 0.93 0.21 -12.25
C LEU A 16 0.25 1.05 -11.17
N PHE A 17 -0.40 0.40 -10.20
CA PHE A 17 -1.01 1.08 -9.07
C PHE A 17 0.03 1.91 -8.30
N GLY A 18 1.20 1.35 -7.96
CA GLY A 18 2.25 2.10 -7.26
C GLY A 18 2.81 3.27 -8.06
N LEU A 19 3.14 3.05 -9.35
CA LEU A 19 3.67 4.09 -10.22
C LEU A 19 2.67 5.23 -10.45
N LEU A 20 1.41 4.90 -10.76
CA LEU A 20 0.35 5.89 -10.96
C LEU A 20 0.02 6.61 -9.65
N SER A 21 0.03 5.92 -8.52
CA SER A 21 -0.19 6.55 -7.21
C SER A 21 0.89 7.59 -6.92
N LYS A 22 2.17 7.26 -7.14
CA LYS A 22 3.26 8.21 -6.94
C LYS A 22 3.17 9.39 -7.90
N TRP A 23 2.84 9.14 -9.17
CA TRP A 23 2.80 10.18 -10.20
C TRP A 23 1.61 11.12 -10.08
N LEU A 24 0.43 10.60 -9.77
CA LEU A 24 -0.81 11.38 -9.74
C LEU A 24 -1.08 12.04 -8.38
N VAL A 25 -0.76 11.33 -7.29
CA VAL A 25 -1.22 11.72 -5.94
C VAL A 25 -0.13 11.67 -4.87
N GLY A 26 1.09 11.24 -5.20
CA GLY A 26 2.20 11.05 -4.28
C GLY A 26 2.01 9.83 -3.38
N VAL A 27 0.94 9.83 -2.58
CA VAL A 27 0.44 8.71 -1.77
C VAL A 27 -1.04 8.54 -2.09
N PRO A 28 -1.54 7.31 -2.36
CA PRO A 28 -2.95 7.09 -2.71
C PRO A 28 -3.82 7.16 -1.43
N TYR A 29 -3.92 8.37 -0.91
CA TYR A 29 -4.60 8.76 0.32
C TYR A 29 -5.79 9.67 -0.03
N MET A 30 -6.89 9.51 0.70
CA MET A 30 -8.12 10.28 0.54
C MET A 30 -8.35 11.14 1.79
N ALA A 31 -8.00 12.43 1.71
CA ALA A 31 -8.23 13.39 2.79
C ALA A 31 -9.73 13.60 3.03
N TRP A 32 -10.18 13.48 4.28
CA TRP A 32 -11.58 13.62 4.62
C TRP A 32 -11.97 15.08 4.76
N GLY A 33 -13.07 15.48 4.10
CA GLY A 33 -13.60 16.85 4.14
C GLY A 33 -13.13 17.76 3.00
N TYR A 34 -12.20 17.31 2.16
CA TYR A 34 -11.77 18.01 0.95
C TYR A 34 -11.87 17.07 -0.26
N VAL A 35 -12.96 17.19 -1.03
CA VAL A 35 -13.11 16.46 -2.30
C VAL A 35 -12.40 17.26 -3.38
N ASP A 36 -11.07 17.11 -3.43
CA ASP A 36 -10.21 17.73 -4.44
C ASP A 36 -9.82 16.73 -5.54
N ASN A 37 -9.03 17.19 -6.52
CA ASN A 37 -8.59 16.34 -7.62
C ASN A 37 -7.73 15.16 -7.14
N LEU A 38 -6.96 15.33 -6.05
CA LEU A 38 -6.12 14.29 -5.47
C LEU A 38 -6.97 13.20 -4.80
N PHE A 39 -8.00 13.61 -4.07
CA PHE A 39 -8.99 12.72 -3.48
C PHE A 39 -9.66 11.87 -4.56
N ILE A 40 -10.17 12.51 -5.63
CA ILE A 40 -10.85 11.81 -6.73
C ILE A 40 -9.89 10.83 -7.42
N ALA A 41 -8.65 11.25 -7.68
CA ALA A 41 -7.65 10.39 -8.30
C ALA A 41 -7.31 9.18 -7.42
N SER A 42 -7.11 9.38 -6.10
CA SER A 42 -6.88 8.29 -5.13
C SER A 42 -8.06 7.33 -5.06
N PHE A 43 -9.29 7.85 -5.05
CA PHE A 43 -10.51 7.04 -5.03
C PHE A 43 -10.59 6.14 -6.27
N ILE A 44 -10.39 6.73 -7.45
CA ILE A 44 -10.41 6.03 -8.74
C ILE A 44 -9.31 4.97 -8.80
N LEU A 45 -8.09 5.29 -8.34
CA LEU A 45 -6.97 4.35 -8.28
C LEU A 45 -7.30 3.11 -7.42
N TRP A 46 -7.83 3.32 -6.21
CA TRP A 46 -8.22 2.21 -5.32
C TRP A 46 -9.37 1.39 -5.88
N MET A 47 -10.35 2.04 -6.50
CA MET A 47 -11.47 1.38 -7.17
C MET A 47 -10.97 0.45 -8.27
N PHE A 48 -10.18 0.97 -9.22
CA PHE A 48 -9.66 0.17 -10.33
C PHE A 48 -8.73 -0.95 -9.86
N TYR A 49 -7.81 -0.66 -8.94
CA TYR A 49 -6.89 -1.66 -8.41
C TYR A 49 -7.64 -2.83 -7.78
N SER A 50 -8.61 -2.53 -6.92
CA SER A 50 -9.43 -3.53 -6.24
C SER A 50 -10.30 -4.34 -7.22
N THR A 51 -10.85 -3.69 -8.24
CA THR A 51 -11.60 -4.36 -9.32
C THR A 51 -10.72 -5.35 -10.08
N ILE A 52 -9.50 -4.95 -10.47
CA ILE A 52 -8.59 -5.83 -11.20
C ILE A 52 -8.19 -7.02 -10.34
N LEU A 53 -7.85 -6.81 -9.05
CA LEU A 53 -7.51 -7.91 -8.15
C LEU A 53 -8.68 -8.89 -7.96
N TYR A 54 -9.90 -8.37 -7.82
CA TYR A 54 -11.11 -9.19 -7.74
C TYR A 54 -11.31 -10.03 -9.00
N MET A 55 -11.17 -9.42 -10.18
CA MET A 55 -11.30 -10.14 -11.45
C MET A 55 -10.22 -11.20 -11.59
N ALA A 56 -8.98 -10.87 -11.25
CA ALA A 56 -7.84 -11.76 -11.39
C ALA A 56 -8.01 -13.05 -10.57
N ILE A 57 -8.50 -12.94 -9.32
CA ILE A 57 -8.76 -14.11 -8.48
C ILE A 57 -9.98 -14.94 -8.92
N LYS A 58 -11.02 -14.28 -9.42
CA LYS A 58 -12.22 -14.96 -9.94
C LYS A 58 -11.97 -15.70 -11.26
N ILE A 59 -11.15 -15.14 -12.14
CA ILE A 59 -10.71 -15.79 -13.38
C ILE A 59 -9.92 -17.05 -13.07
N GLU A 60 -9.04 -17.02 -12.05
CA GLU A 60 -8.28 -18.19 -11.62
C GLU A 60 -9.19 -19.29 -11.04
N ASN A 61 -10.19 -18.92 -10.26
CA ASN A 61 -11.07 -19.86 -9.58
C ASN A 61 -12.14 -20.51 -10.47
N GLY A 62 -12.11 -20.27 -11.78
CA GLY A 62 -12.80 -21.09 -12.76
C GLY A 62 -14.30 -21.22 -12.53
N LYS A 63 -15.07 -20.20 -12.91
CA LYS A 63 -16.45 -20.43 -13.35
C LYS A 63 -16.66 -19.74 -14.69
N ASN A 64 -17.36 -20.43 -15.56
CA ASN A 64 -17.88 -19.97 -16.85
C ASN A 64 -18.95 -18.87 -16.61
N GLU A 65 -18.56 -17.80 -15.90
CA GLU A 65 -19.37 -16.61 -15.64
C GLU A 65 -19.18 -15.66 -16.81
N ASN A 66 -20.27 -15.07 -17.29
CA ASN A 66 -20.22 -14.06 -18.34
C ASN A 66 -19.24 -12.95 -17.92
N TYR A 67 -18.20 -12.69 -18.73
CA TYR A 67 -17.15 -11.70 -18.45
C TYR A 67 -17.73 -10.31 -18.12
N LEU A 68 -18.86 -9.94 -18.73
CA LEU A 68 -19.57 -8.70 -18.42
C LEU A 68 -20.11 -8.67 -16.98
N LYS A 69 -20.71 -9.77 -16.52
CA LYS A 69 -21.23 -9.90 -15.15
C LYS A 69 -20.09 -9.91 -14.12
N LEU A 70 -18.97 -10.56 -14.47
CA LEU A 70 -17.76 -10.54 -13.66
C LEU A 70 -17.21 -9.12 -13.53
N GLY A 71 -17.09 -8.39 -14.64
CA GLY A 71 -16.64 -7.00 -14.67
C GLY A 71 -17.52 -6.11 -13.80
N PHE A 72 -18.85 -6.19 -13.95
CA PHE A 72 -19.79 -5.43 -13.12
C PHE A 72 -19.63 -5.73 -11.63
N THR A 73 -19.53 -7.00 -11.25
CA THR A 73 -19.34 -7.40 -9.85
C THR A 73 -17.99 -6.90 -9.31
N GLY A 74 -16.93 -6.95 -10.14
CA GLY A 74 -15.62 -6.40 -9.80
C GLY A 74 -15.63 -4.90 -9.60
N VAL A 75 -16.38 -4.15 -10.42
CA VAL A 75 -16.56 -2.70 -10.28
C VAL A 75 -17.29 -2.38 -8.96
N VAL A 76 -18.37 -3.09 -8.65
CA VAL A 76 -19.09 -2.92 -7.36
C VAL A 76 -18.16 -3.21 -6.17
N PHE A 77 -17.38 -4.30 -6.24
CA PHE A 77 -16.38 -4.61 -5.21
C PHE A 77 -15.34 -3.51 -5.08
N GLY A 78 -14.83 -2.99 -6.19
CA GLY A 78 -13.85 -1.90 -6.21
C GLY A 78 -14.39 -0.62 -5.59
N LEU A 79 -15.64 -0.28 -5.87
CA LEU A 79 -16.30 0.90 -5.29
C LEU A 79 -16.47 0.75 -3.77
N ILE A 80 -16.92 -0.41 -3.29
CA ILE A 80 -17.01 -0.69 -1.84
C ILE A 80 -15.63 -0.59 -1.18
N SER A 81 -14.60 -1.18 -1.82
CA SER A 81 -13.22 -1.12 -1.34
C SER A 81 -12.71 0.32 -1.22
N ALA A 82 -12.90 1.15 -2.26
CA ALA A 82 -12.50 2.55 -2.23
C ALA A 82 -13.21 3.32 -1.11
N CYS A 83 -14.51 3.09 -0.89
CA CYS A 83 -15.25 3.68 0.23
C CYS A 83 -14.72 3.23 1.60
N LEU A 84 -14.36 1.95 1.76
CA LEU A 84 -13.74 1.45 3.00
C LEU A 84 -12.35 2.06 3.23
N LYS A 85 -11.56 2.21 2.16
CA LYS A 85 -10.26 2.87 2.23
C LYS A 85 -10.39 4.33 2.65
N MET A 86 -11.38 5.03 2.10
CA MET A 86 -11.69 6.41 2.50
C MET A 86 -12.05 6.49 4.00
N GLY A 87 -12.84 5.55 4.51
CA GLY A 87 -13.14 5.48 5.94
C GLY A 87 -11.90 5.24 6.80
N LEU A 88 -10.99 4.37 6.36
CA LEU A 88 -9.70 4.16 7.04
C LEU A 88 -8.83 5.43 7.02
N ASP A 89 -8.78 6.12 5.88
CA ASP A 89 -7.99 7.35 5.73
C ASP A 89 -8.50 8.45 6.66
N ALA A 90 -9.81 8.58 6.83
CA ALA A 90 -10.39 9.53 7.79
C ALA A 90 -9.93 9.26 9.23
N ILE A 91 -9.80 7.98 9.61
CA ILE A 91 -9.28 7.59 10.94
C ILE A 91 -7.80 7.94 11.04
N ILE A 92 -7.00 7.61 10.03
CA ILE A 92 -5.57 7.92 10.00
C ILE A 92 -5.35 9.43 10.08
N GLU A 93 -6.17 10.23 9.38
CA GLU A 93 -6.10 11.68 9.41
C GLU A 93 -6.18 12.21 10.83
N HIS A 94 -7.12 11.67 11.61
CA HIS A 94 -7.33 12.07 13.00
C HIS A 94 -6.06 11.88 13.84
N PHE A 95 -5.32 10.80 13.62
CA PHE A 95 -4.03 10.56 14.30
C PHE A 95 -2.89 11.42 13.73
N THR A 96 -2.82 11.63 12.41
CA THR A 96 -1.74 12.42 11.78
C THR A 96 -1.77 13.89 12.15
N LYS A 97 -2.95 14.46 12.47
CA LYS A 97 -3.07 15.83 12.99
C LYS A 97 -2.28 16.07 14.29
N PHE A 98 -1.98 15.01 15.03
CA PHE A 98 -1.16 15.07 16.24
C PHE A 98 0.35 14.90 15.99
N ALA A 99 0.77 14.47 14.80
CA ALA A 99 2.16 14.12 14.52
C ALA A 99 3.08 15.34 14.32
N GLY A 100 2.53 16.49 13.90
CA GLY A 100 3.27 17.75 13.71
C GLY A 100 4.43 17.73 12.69
N ASN A 101 4.71 16.58 12.06
CA ASN A 101 5.85 16.34 11.19
C ASN A 101 5.40 15.64 9.89
N LEU A 102 5.73 16.26 8.75
CA LEU A 102 5.37 15.77 7.41
C LEU A 102 5.90 14.36 7.11
N ILE A 103 7.08 14.00 7.62
CA ILE A 103 7.67 12.66 7.43
C ILE A 103 6.82 11.61 8.16
N VAL A 104 6.42 11.91 9.41
CA VAL A 104 5.59 11.01 10.23
C VAL A 104 4.19 10.88 9.62
N THR A 105 3.61 12.00 9.16
CA THR A 105 2.32 12.00 8.47
C THR A 105 2.36 11.13 7.21
N ALA A 106 3.37 11.32 6.36
CA ALA A 106 3.55 10.50 5.16
C ALA A 106 3.69 9.02 5.52
N PHE A 107 4.54 8.69 6.49
CA PHE A 107 4.72 7.32 6.97
C PHE A 107 3.40 6.69 7.46
N MET A 108 2.60 7.40 8.26
CA MET A 108 1.31 6.90 8.74
C MET A 108 0.32 6.63 7.61
N MET A 109 0.28 7.50 6.59
CA MET A 109 -0.54 7.28 5.40
C MET A 109 -0.08 6.04 4.62
N GLU A 110 1.23 5.85 4.47
CA GLU A 110 1.82 4.68 3.79
C GLU A 110 1.58 3.38 4.56
N MET A 111 1.61 3.42 5.89
CA MET A 111 1.18 2.29 6.73
C MET A 111 -0.31 1.98 6.55
N GLY A 112 -1.15 3.00 6.37
CA GLY A 112 -2.56 2.84 5.99
C GLY A 112 -2.74 2.09 4.67
N VAL A 113 -1.95 2.44 3.65
CA VAL A 113 -1.92 1.73 2.37
C VAL A 113 -1.54 0.27 2.57
N LEU A 114 -0.44 -0.01 3.29
CA LEU A 114 0.02 -1.37 3.59
C LEU A 114 -1.05 -2.20 4.31
N VAL A 115 -1.64 -1.68 5.37
CA VAL A 115 -2.66 -2.38 6.17
C VAL A 115 -3.91 -2.66 5.33
N PHE A 116 -4.42 -1.67 4.62
CA PHE A 116 -5.62 -1.83 3.81
C PHE A 116 -5.39 -2.79 2.64
N GLY A 117 -4.33 -2.59 1.86
CA GLY A 117 -4.02 -3.43 0.71
C GLY A 117 -3.79 -4.89 1.10
N SER A 118 -3.11 -5.13 2.23
CA SER A 118 -2.91 -6.47 2.76
C SER A 118 -4.23 -7.13 3.18
N THR A 119 -5.08 -6.38 3.88
CA THR A 119 -6.41 -6.85 4.30
C THR A 119 -7.27 -7.18 3.09
N LEU A 120 -7.27 -6.33 2.06
CA LEU A 120 -8.00 -6.56 0.82
C LEU A 120 -7.53 -7.84 0.13
N ILE A 121 -6.22 -8.05 0.00
CA ILE A 121 -5.65 -9.26 -0.60
C ILE A 121 -6.08 -10.51 0.19
N LEU A 122 -6.03 -10.46 1.53
CA LEU A 122 -6.48 -11.57 2.38
C LEU A 122 -7.98 -11.85 2.24
N VAL A 123 -8.82 -10.82 2.22
CA VAL A 123 -10.28 -10.94 2.02
C VAL A 123 -10.58 -11.58 0.68
N LEU A 124 -9.90 -11.16 -0.39
CA LEU A 124 -10.02 -11.77 -1.71
C LEU A 124 -9.69 -13.26 -1.66
N TYR A 125 -8.57 -13.65 -1.06
CA TYR A 125 -8.18 -15.07 -0.98
C TYR A 125 -9.13 -15.91 -0.12
N VAL A 126 -9.52 -15.43 1.06
CA VAL A 126 -10.32 -16.21 2.00
C VAL A 126 -11.80 -16.24 1.61
N HIS A 127 -12.38 -15.08 1.30
CA HIS A 127 -13.83 -14.95 1.13
C HIS A 127 -14.26 -15.08 -0.34
N VAL A 128 -13.55 -14.43 -1.25
CA VAL A 128 -13.90 -14.47 -2.68
C VAL A 128 -13.43 -15.79 -3.30
N ALA A 129 -12.18 -16.16 -3.04
CA ALA A 129 -11.62 -17.39 -3.58
C ALA A 129 -11.97 -18.64 -2.76
N LYS A 130 -12.56 -18.46 -1.56
CA LYS A 130 -12.89 -19.54 -0.62
C LYS A 130 -11.70 -20.45 -0.29
N LYS A 131 -10.48 -19.91 -0.36
CA LYS A 131 -9.26 -20.67 -0.09
C LYS A 131 -8.94 -20.62 1.40
N LYS A 132 -8.66 -21.78 2.01
CA LYS A 132 -8.17 -21.83 3.39
C LYS A 132 -6.67 -21.53 3.42
N VAL A 133 -6.28 -20.53 4.21
CA VAL A 133 -4.87 -20.19 4.44
C VAL A 133 -4.34 -21.09 5.55
N LEU A 134 -3.40 -21.97 5.23
CA LEU A 134 -2.72 -22.83 6.20
C LEU A 134 -1.48 -22.14 6.79
N TRP A 135 -1.22 -22.35 8.07
CA TRP A 135 -0.05 -21.79 8.74
C TRP A 135 1.14 -22.78 8.73
N ASN A 136 1.66 -23.06 7.54
CA ASN A 136 2.77 -23.99 7.32
C ASN A 136 4.15 -23.30 7.40
N LYS A 137 5.23 -24.10 7.28
CA LYS A 137 6.62 -23.60 7.29
C LYS A 137 6.90 -22.58 6.18
N SER A 138 6.27 -22.74 5.01
CA SER A 138 6.42 -21.79 3.91
C SER A 138 5.80 -20.43 4.26
N MET A 139 4.59 -20.41 4.83
CA MET A 139 3.95 -19.17 5.28
C MET A 139 4.75 -18.48 6.39
N LYS A 140 5.32 -19.23 7.34
CA LYS A 140 6.25 -18.69 8.35
C LYS A 140 7.41 -17.91 7.70
N ASN A 141 8.06 -18.50 6.70
CA ASN A 141 9.17 -17.85 6.00
C ASN A 141 8.73 -16.59 5.26
N PHE A 142 7.57 -16.62 4.59
CA PHE A 142 7.02 -15.44 3.94
C PHE A 142 6.63 -14.34 4.93
N THR A 143 6.02 -14.68 6.08
CA THR A 143 5.70 -13.69 7.12
C THR A 143 6.95 -13.03 7.69
N LEU A 144 8.04 -13.79 7.83
CA LEU A 144 9.33 -13.25 8.25
C LEU A 144 9.91 -12.31 7.19
N GLY A 145 9.84 -12.68 5.91
CA GLY A 145 10.26 -11.82 4.79
C GLY A 145 9.45 -10.52 4.69
N LEU A 146 8.12 -10.60 4.82
CA LEU A 146 7.23 -9.44 4.87
C LEU A 146 7.54 -8.54 6.08
N GLY A 147 7.77 -9.14 7.25
CA GLY A 147 8.21 -8.41 8.44
C GLY A 147 9.57 -7.71 8.23
N GLY A 148 10.50 -8.36 7.54
CA GLY A 148 11.78 -7.78 7.16
C GLY A 148 11.65 -6.55 6.26
N ILE A 149 10.78 -6.61 5.24
CA ILE A 149 10.49 -5.46 4.36
C ILE A 149 9.99 -4.25 5.18
N VAL A 150 9.04 -4.48 6.09
CA VAL A 150 8.51 -3.42 6.96
C VAL A 150 9.58 -2.91 7.93
N GLY A 151 10.40 -3.80 8.50
CA GLY A 151 11.48 -3.41 9.42
C GLY A 151 12.55 -2.54 8.77
N VAL A 152 12.96 -2.87 7.54
CA VAL A 152 13.89 -2.04 6.76
C VAL A 152 13.28 -0.68 6.49
N TYR A 153 12.00 -0.64 6.09
CA TYR A 153 11.32 0.62 5.82
C TYR A 153 11.23 1.51 7.07
N VAL A 154 10.83 0.97 8.23
CA VAL A 154 10.82 1.71 9.50
C VAL A 154 12.21 2.26 9.84
N THR A 155 13.27 1.49 9.59
CA THR A 155 14.66 1.94 9.81
C THR A 155 15.02 3.14 8.92
N VAL A 156 14.60 3.13 7.65
CA VAL A 156 14.79 4.26 6.73
C VAL A 156 14.05 5.51 7.21
N ILE A 157 12.83 5.36 7.71
CA ILE A 157 12.06 6.49 8.27
C ILE A 157 12.74 7.07 9.51
N LEU A 158 13.20 6.21 10.43
CA LEU A 158 13.96 6.66 11.61
C LEU A 158 15.25 7.39 11.20
N TYR A 159 15.93 6.93 10.16
CA TYR A 159 17.09 7.60 9.60
C TYR A 159 16.75 9.00 9.04
N TYR A 160 15.66 9.16 8.30
CA TYR A 160 15.23 10.47 7.83
C TYR A 160 14.84 11.42 8.97
N LEU A 161 14.17 10.91 10.00
CA LEU A 161 13.85 11.70 11.20
C LEU A 161 15.13 12.14 11.94
N TRP A 162 16.11 11.24 12.05
CA TRP A 162 17.40 11.57 12.62
C TRP A 162 18.16 12.60 11.79
N GLN A 163 18.19 12.45 10.46
CA GLN A 163 18.81 13.45 9.58
C GLN A 163 18.16 14.81 9.70
N LEU A 164 16.82 14.87 9.72
CA LEU A 164 16.08 16.12 9.90
C LEU A 164 16.52 16.82 11.19
N LYS A 165 16.58 16.08 12.31
CA LYS A 165 17.03 16.62 13.60
C LYS A 165 18.49 17.07 13.57
N HIS A 166 19.37 16.24 13.03
CA HIS A 166 20.81 16.53 12.96
C HIS A 166 21.12 17.79 12.15
N TRP A 167 20.50 17.93 10.97
CA TRP A 167 20.69 19.11 10.13
C TRP A 167 20.13 20.36 10.80
N MET A 168 18.97 20.25 11.46
CA MET A 168 18.40 21.38 12.20
C MET A 168 19.29 21.89 13.32
N GLU A 169 19.86 21.00 14.12
CA GLU A 169 20.81 21.38 15.17
C GLU A 169 22.05 22.07 14.58
N LYS A 170 22.56 21.58 13.45
CA LYS A 170 23.72 22.16 12.76
C LYS A 170 23.42 23.51 12.09
N PHE A 171 22.18 23.71 11.68
CA PHE A 171 21.70 24.91 10.98
C PHE A 171 21.25 26.01 11.93
N ALA A 172 20.90 25.69 13.17
CA ALA A 172 20.53 26.66 14.20
C ALA A 172 21.66 27.65 14.53
N ASP A 173 22.93 27.24 14.38
CA ASP A 173 24.11 28.06 14.68
C ASP A 173 24.55 28.99 13.52
N LEU A 174 23.91 28.92 12.34
CA LEU A 174 24.28 29.72 11.16
C LEU A 174 23.45 31.01 11.07
N ASP A 175 24.12 32.17 11.08
CA ASP A 175 23.46 33.50 10.99
C ASP A 175 22.61 33.68 9.72
N ILE A 176 22.87 32.93 8.64
CA ILE A 176 22.07 32.93 7.39
C ILE A 176 20.63 32.41 7.62
N ILE A 177 20.42 31.56 8.63
CA ILE A 177 19.10 30.97 8.95
C ILE A 177 18.28 31.85 9.91
N LYS A 178 18.93 32.79 10.61
CA LYS A 178 18.20 33.92 11.22
C LYS A 178 17.53 34.81 10.17
N GLU A 179 18.09 34.89 8.96
CA GLU A 179 17.62 35.78 7.89
C GLU A 179 16.54 35.12 6.99
N ILE A 180 16.66 33.82 6.69
CA ILE A 180 15.66 33.04 5.93
C ILE A 180 14.50 32.55 6.82
N GLY A 181 14.72 32.47 8.14
CA GLY A 181 13.76 32.00 9.14
C GLY A 181 13.82 30.48 9.32
N GLU A 182 14.17 30.04 10.53
CA GLU A 182 14.29 28.63 10.95
C GLU A 182 13.09 27.76 10.55
N LYS A 183 11.87 28.33 10.58
CA LYS A 183 10.63 27.67 10.16
C LYS A 183 10.59 27.33 8.67
N GLN A 184 11.15 28.18 7.81
CA GLN A 184 11.15 27.96 6.36
C GLN A 184 12.18 26.89 5.97
N GLY A 185 13.35 26.89 6.62
CA GLY A 185 14.35 25.83 6.48
C GLY A 185 13.81 24.46 6.90
N MET A 186 13.13 24.41 8.05
CA MET A 186 12.42 23.22 8.53
C MET A 186 11.42 22.67 7.52
N LEU A 187 10.58 23.55 6.98
CA LEU A 187 9.53 23.15 6.04
C LEU A 187 10.14 22.57 4.76
N ASN A 188 11.21 23.18 4.23
CA ASN A 188 11.87 22.71 3.02
C ASN A 188 12.54 21.34 3.21
N LEU A 189 13.29 21.16 4.31
CA LEU A 189 13.96 19.88 4.63
C LEU A 189 12.95 18.76 4.91
N SER A 190 11.92 19.04 5.72
CA SER A 190 10.87 18.05 6.01
C SER A 190 10.08 17.67 4.76
N THR A 191 9.80 18.62 3.86
CA THR A 191 9.15 18.34 2.57
C THR A 191 10.03 17.47 1.69
N LYS A 192 11.33 17.76 1.59
CA LYS A 192 12.28 16.95 0.82
C LYS A 192 12.31 15.50 1.31
N TYR A 193 12.50 15.30 2.61
CA TYR A 193 12.54 13.94 3.18
C TYR A 193 11.20 13.23 3.12
N ALA A 194 10.07 13.94 3.20
CA ALA A 194 8.75 13.35 2.98
C ALA A 194 8.57 12.89 1.52
N GLN A 195 9.05 13.67 0.54
CA GLN A 195 9.01 13.28 -0.88
C GLN A 195 9.88 12.05 -1.18
N GLU A 196 11.07 11.98 -0.58
CA GLU A 196 11.96 10.81 -0.68
C GLU A 196 11.34 9.59 0.02
N SER A 197 10.81 9.77 1.24
CA SER A 197 10.09 8.74 1.99
C SER A 197 8.96 8.14 1.17
N THR A 198 8.16 8.97 0.50
CA THR A 198 7.01 8.49 -0.29
C THR A 198 7.41 7.72 -1.55
N MET A 199 8.62 7.96 -2.08
CA MET A 199 9.17 7.13 -3.16
C MET A 199 9.60 5.76 -2.62
N VAL A 200 10.28 5.73 -1.46
CA VAL A 200 10.68 4.48 -0.80
C VAL A 200 9.45 3.68 -0.38
N GLY A 201 8.45 4.31 0.23
CA GLY A 201 7.22 3.66 0.66
C GLY A 201 6.44 3.08 -0.51
N MET A 202 6.43 3.75 -1.68
CA MET A 202 5.90 3.16 -2.92
C MET A 202 6.55 1.83 -3.30
N ILE A 203 7.87 1.79 -3.31
CA ILE A 203 8.60 0.54 -3.60
C ILE A 203 8.25 -0.52 -2.56
N VAL A 204 8.20 -0.13 -1.28
CA VAL A 204 7.91 -1.02 -0.16
C VAL A 204 6.52 -1.66 -0.29
N TYR A 205 5.45 -0.88 -0.44
CA TYR A 205 4.11 -1.47 -0.51
C TYR A 205 3.88 -2.27 -1.79
N VAL A 206 4.47 -1.89 -2.93
CA VAL A 206 4.41 -2.67 -4.18
C VAL A 206 5.05 -4.04 -3.99
N LEU A 207 6.28 -4.08 -3.49
CA LEU A 207 6.99 -5.33 -3.22
C LEU A 207 6.24 -6.16 -2.18
N PHE A 208 5.75 -5.52 -1.11
CA PHE A 208 5.01 -6.19 -0.05
C PHE A 208 3.76 -6.89 -0.60
N PHE A 209 2.94 -6.21 -1.41
CA PHE A 209 1.72 -6.79 -1.97
C PHE A 209 1.99 -7.94 -2.94
N ILE A 210 3.03 -7.82 -3.79
CA ILE A 210 3.42 -8.91 -4.70
C ILE A 210 3.88 -10.13 -3.91
N VAL A 211 4.75 -9.94 -2.92
CA VAL A 211 5.25 -11.04 -2.07
C VAL A 211 4.11 -11.68 -1.29
N LEU A 212 3.19 -10.87 -0.72
CA LEU A 212 2.01 -11.36 -0.02
C LEU A 212 1.11 -12.20 -0.93
N TRP A 213 0.85 -11.75 -2.16
CA TRP A 213 0.05 -12.50 -3.12
C TRP A 213 0.70 -13.84 -3.48
N ILE A 214 2.01 -13.84 -3.76
CA ILE A 214 2.78 -15.06 -4.05
C ILE A 214 2.73 -16.04 -2.88
N ALA A 215 2.89 -15.53 -1.65
CA ALA A 215 2.85 -16.33 -0.44
C ALA A 215 1.50 -17.05 -0.30
N LEU A 216 0.40 -16.31 -0.44
CA LEU A 216 -0.96 -16.86 -0.36
C LEU A 216 -1.21 -17.89 -1.46
N LYS A 217 -0.78 -17.61 -2.69
CA LYS A 217 -0.91 -18.55 -3.81
C LYS A 217 -0.22 -19.87 -3.52
N LYS A 218 1.08 -19.83 -3.21
CA LYS A 218 1.90 -21.03 -2.92
C LYS A 218 1.33 -21.84 -1.76
N ASN A 219 0.83 -21.15 -0.74
CA ASN A 219 0.21 -21.81 0.40
C ASN A 219 -1.03 -22.63 0.01
N THR A 220 -1.85 -22.09 -0.89
CA THR A 220 -3.07 -22.78 -1.34
C THR A 220 -2.78 -23.91 -2.33
N GLU A 221 -1.76 -23.77 -3.19
CA GLU A 221 -1.30 -24.84 -4.09
C GLU A 221 -0.76 -26.06 -3.34
N ASN A 222 0.03 -25.84 -2.28
CA ASN A 222 0.55 -26.95 -1.46
C ASN A 222 -0.56 -27.77 -0.82
N LYS A 223 -1.65 -27.12 -0.39
CA LYS A 223 -2.81 -27.83 0.19
C LYS A 223 -3.54 -28.71 -0.84
N GLU A 224 -3.75 -28.21 -2.05
CA GLU A 224 -4.41 -29.01 -3.11
C GLU A 224 -3.57 -30.23 -3.49
N PHE A 225 -2.26 -30.17 -3.32
CA PHE A 225 -1.38 -31.33 -3.47
C PHE A 225 -1.55 -32.31 -2.31
N ASP A 226 -1.49 -31.83 -1.06
CA ASP A 226 -1.65 -32.67 0.13
C ASP A 226 -3.04 -33.34 0.23
N ASP A 227 -4.11 -32.68 -0.23
CA ASP A 227 -5.47 -33.25 -0.21
C ASP A 227 -5.70 -34.33 -1.31
N LYS A 228 -4.77 -34.46 -2.29
CA LYS A 228 -4.87 -35.39 -3.43
C LYS A 228 -4.08 -36.69 -3.27
N PHE A 229 -3.29 -36.82 -2.21
CA PHE A 229 -2.47 -37.99 -1.88
C PHE A 229 -2.78 -38.47 -0.46
#